data_AF-A0AAV7YT25-F1
#
_entry.id   AF-A0AAV7YT25-F1
#
_cell.length_a   1.000
_cell.length_b   1.000
_cell.length_c   1.000
_cell.angle_alpha   90.00
_cell.angle_beta   90.00
_cell.angle_gamma   90.00
#
_symmetry.space_group_name_H-M   'P 1'
#
loop_
_entity.id
_entity.type
_entity.pdbx_description
1 polymer ?
#
loop_
_entity_poly.entity_id
_entity_poly.type
_entity_poly.pdbx_seq_one_letter_code
_entity_poly.pdbx_strand_id
1 'polypeptide(L)'
;MSRHKKRSRGSKSKADPNRPKSRLTSYLFFNKEINNQIRNKYPDMKFSEISREISKRWKRLTDKERQKYVDLSEQDGLRYEREMKEYLKNNPNATIKKPRRNSTGSSKRHNRSRSSKKSGRSRSGNKKKDPKKPKARKTAYNIFNADRWLSVKNKFPNKSFGEISKEVGKLWKSLTEKEKEKYNRKSEEDKIRFEKEMKVYKKENRDKFNSDDEWKEKSKSRKKSRRHSNKHQRDSRRHRRRHRRGKGRRRRSRSSDTSSSYSSTYSSDFTSSSYTSSRSSFSGSQSWSSSGSSSQSYSSD
;
A
#
# COMPACT_ATOMS: atom_id res chain seq x y z
N MET A 1 -17.44 18.98 -4.04
CA MET A 1 -15.98 18.71 -4.03
C MET A 1 -15.62 17.74 -2.90
N SER A 2 -15.40 16.45 -3.21
CA SER A 2 -15.12 15.43 -2.17
C SER A 2 -13.66 15.52 -1.69
N ARG A 3 -13.47 16.05 -0.47
CA ARG A 3 -12.15 16.17 0.18
C ARG A 3 -11.63 14.79 0.58
N HIS A 4 -10.64 14.26 -0.14
CA HIS A 4 -9.90 13.07 0.28
C HIS A 4 -9.16 13.29 1.60
N LYS A 5 -9.72 12.76 2.70
CA LYS A 5 -9.08 12.72 4.03
C LYS A 5 -7.81 11.86 3.95
N LYS A 6 -6.64 12.50 4.05
CA LYS A 6 -5.33 11.82 4.09
C LYS A 6 -5.30 10.91 5.32
N ARG A 7 -5.29 9.59 5.12
CA ARG A 7 -5.07 8.61 6.19
C ARG A 7 -3.70 8.88 6.84
N SER A 8 -3.70 9.23 8.12
CA SER A 8 -2.48 9.33 8.94
C SER A 8 -1.74 7.99 8.89
N ARG A 9 -0.42 8.04 8.78
CA ARG A 9 0.41 6.84 8.91
C ARG A 9 0.29 6.39 10.35
N GLY A 10 -0.38 5.26 10.58
CA GLY A 10 -0.54 4.71 11.93
C GLY A 10 0.81 4.65 12.62
N SER A 11 0.91 5.36 13.75
CA SER A 11 1.92 5.11 14.76
C SER A 11 1.94 3.61 15.02
N LYS A 12 3.10 2.95 14.89
CA LYS A 12 3.22 1.59 15.39
C LYS A 12 3.02 1.72 16.89
N SER A 13 1.88 1.27 17.42
CA SER A 13 1.69 1.21 18.86
C SER A 13 2.90 0.47 19.42
N LYS A 14 3.63 1.13 20.33
CA LYS A 14 4.71 0.49 21.05
C LYS A 14 4.08 -0.72 21.74
N ALA A 15 4.64 -1.90 21.51
CA ALA A 15 4.20 -3.07 22.26
C ALA A 15 4.38 -2.79 23.76
N ASP A 16 3.54 -3.39 24.58
CA ASP A 16 3.63 -3.32 26.03
C ASP A 16 5.09 -3.52 26.50
N PRO A 17 5.67 -2.56 27.25
CA PRO A 17 7.02 -2.66 27.78
C PRO A 17 7.28 -3.94 28.60
N ASN A 18 6.24 -4.46 29.27
CA ASN A 18 6.32 -5.63 30.12
C ASN A 18 6.16 -6.95 29.36
N ARG A 19 5.93 -6.89 28.04
CA ARG A 19 5.84 -8.10 27.23
C ARG A 19 7.21 -8.77 27.12
N PRO A 20 7.34 -10.06 27.46
CA PRO A 20 8.59 -10.79 27.30
C PRO A 20 9.10 -10.73 25.87
N LYS A 21 10.42 -10.52 25.72
CA LYS A 21 11.08 -10.45 24.42
C LYS A 21 11.04 -11.83 23.77
N SER A 22 10.88 -11.87 22.45
CA SER A 22 10.84 -13.15 21.71
C SER A 22 12.09 -13.99 21.96
N ARG A 23 11.90 -15.33 22.00
CA ARG A 23 12.99 -16.30 21.92
C ARG A 23 13.96 -15.96 20.79
N LEU A 24 15.25 -16.03 21.08
CA LEU A 24 16.36 -15.93 20.15
C LEU A 24 16.60 -17.29 19.51
N THR A 25 17.01 -17.26 18.24
CA THR A 25 17.41 -18.46 17.52
C THR A 25 18.89 -18.75 17.75
N SER A 26 19.32 -19.98 17.46
CA SER A 26 20.73 -20.39 17.53
C SER A 26 21.66 -19.40 16.80
N TYR A 27 21.29 -18.98 15.60
CA TYR A 27 22.03 -17.95 14.85
C TYR A 27 22.12 -16.60 15.58
N LEU A 28 21.09 -16.17 16.30
CA LEU A 28 21.12 -14.88 17.01
C LEU A 28 22.02 -14.91 18.24
N PHE A 29 22.12 -16.05 18.92
CA PHE A 29 23.12 -16.25 19.98
C PHE A 29 24.54 -16.16 19.42
N PHE A 30 24.81 -16.89 18.34
CA PHE A 30 26.09 -16.80 17.63
C PHE A 30 26.39 -15.38 17.15
N ASN A 31 25.40 -14.70 16.56
CA ASN A 31 25.55 -13.33 16.10
C ASN A 31 25.91 -12.40 17.27
N LYS A 32 25.24 -12.53 18.43
CA LYS A 32 25.54 -11.74 19.62
C LYS A 32 26.98 -11.93 20.10
N GLU A 33 27.42 -13.18 20.21
CA GLU A 33 28.77 -13.53 20.66
C GLU A 33 29.84 -13.00 19.70
N ILE A 34 29.74 -13.33 18.41
CA ILE A 34 30.74 -12.93 17.41
C ILE A 34 30.70 -11.44 17.12
N ASN A 35 29.52 -10.80 17.10
CA ASN A 35 29.42 -9.35 16.93
C ASN A 35 30.13 -8.62 18.08
N ASN A 36 29.97 -9.10 19.32
CA ASN A 36 30.70 -8.53 20.47
C ASN A 36 32.21 -8.74 20.33
N GLN A 37 32.65 -9.93 19.96
CA GLN A 37 34.08 -10.20 19.74
C GLN A 37 34.68 -9.30 18.63
N ILE A 38 33.99 -9.15 17.50
CA ILE A 38 34.47 -8.32 16.39
C ILE A 38 34.47 -6.85 16.78
N ARG A 39 33.43 -6.36 17.48
CA ARG A 39 33.37 -4.96 17.94
C ARG A 39 34.44 -4.64 18.98
N ASN A 40 34.76 -5.59 19.85
CA ASN A 40 35.81 -5.41 20.85
C ASN A 40 37.20 -5.37 20.20
N LYS A 41 37.44 -6.21 19.18
CA LYS A 41 38.72 -6.21 18.45
C LYS A 41 38.85 -5.08 17.43
N TYR A 42 37.74 -4.67 16.82
CA TYR A 42 37.67 -3.68 15.75
C TYR A 42 36.51 -2.70 16.01
N PRO A 43 36.66 -1.76 16.97
CA PRO A 43 35.60 -0.83 17.35
C PRO A 43 35.19 0.11 16.21
N ASP A 44 36.11 0.45 15.31
CA ASP A 44 35.85 1.35 14.17
C ASP A 44 35.27 0.64 12.93
N MET A 45 35.15 -0.70 12.96
CA MET A 45 34.65 -1.45 11.82
C MET A 45 33.16 -1.16 11.58
N LYS A 46 32.78 -0.99 10.32
CA LYS A 46 31.39 -0.69 9.97
C LYS A 46 30.49 -1.90 10.24
N PHE A 47 29.30 -1.66 10.77
CA PHE A 47 28.30 -2.72 11.01
C PHE A 47 28.06 -3.64 9.80
N SER A 48 28.09 -3.09 8.58
CA SER A 48 27.91 -3.88 7.35
C SER A 48 29.03 -4.90 7.12
N GLU A 49 30.26 -4.58 7.50
CA GLU A 49 31.42 -5.48 7.38
C GLU A 49 31.34 -6.55 8.46
N ILE A 50 31.05 -6.15 9.71
CA ILE A 50 30.84 -7.06 10.83
C ILE A 50 29.74 -8.08 10.51
N SER A 51 28.59 -7.64 9.97
CA SER A 51 27.48 -8.52 9.61
C SER A 51 27.84 -9.53 8.51
N ARG A 52 28.62 -9.11 7.51
CA ARG A 52 29.13 -10.02 6.45
C ARG A 52 30.07 -11.06 7.05
N GLU A 53 30.95 -10.64 7.95
CA GLU A 53 31.92 -11.52 8.59
C GLU A 53 31.24 -12.57 9.46
N ILE A 54 30.27 -12.18 10.30
CA ILE A 54 29.44 -13.11 11.07
C ILE A 54 28.76 -14.12 10.14
N SER A 55 28.18 -13.66 9.03
CA SER A 55 27.48 -14.54 8.08
C SER A 55 28.44 -15.55 7.42
N LYS A 56 29.68 -15.14 7.12
CA LYS A 56 30.72 -16.05 6.60
C LYS A 56 31.10 -17.10 7.65
N ARG A 57 31.32 -16.67 8.89
CA ARG A 57 31.69 -17.57 9.99
C ARG A 57 30.60 -18.59 10.29
N TRP A 58 29.32 -18.19 10.33
CA TRP A 58 28.20 -19.11 10.55
C TRP A 58 28.13 -20.24 9.51
N LYS A 59 28.45 -19.93 8.25
CA LYS A 59 28.48 -20.93 7.17
C LYS A 59 29.64 -21.91 7.28
N ARG A 60 30.74 -21.49 7.91
CA ARG A 60 31.94 -22.32 8.12
C ARG A 60 31.87 -23.18 9.38
N LEU A 61 30.97 -22.86 10.32
CA LEU A 61 30.79 -23.65 11.54
C LEU A 61 30.41 -25.09 11.21
N THR A 62 31.06 -26.01 11.90
CA THR A 62 30.71 -27.43 11.91
C THR A 62 29.42 -27.64 12.70
N ASP A 63 28.74 -28.77 12.47
CA ASP A 63 27.49 -29.06 13.17
C ASP A 63 27.71 -29.22 14.69
N LYS A 64 28.88 -29.72 15.11
CA LYS A 64 29.27 -29.80 16.54
C LYS A 64 29.33 -28.42 17.19
N GLU A 65 29.96 -27.44 16.54
CA GLU A 65 30.02 -26.07 17.07
C GLU A 65 28.67 -25.37 17.00
N ARG A 66 27.86 -25.70 15.99
CA ARG A 66 26.50 -25.20 15.87
C ARG A 66 25.60 -25.72 16.99
N GLN A 67 25.83 -26.96 17.45
CA GLN A 67 25.04 -27.60 18.50
C GLN A 67 25.00 -26.77 19.79
N LYS A 68 26.15 -26.21 20.23
CA LYS A 68 26.21 -25.27 21.37
C LYS A 68 25.13 -24.18 21.30
N TYR A 69 24.94 -23.60 20.11
CA TYR A 69 23.96 -22.53 19.92
C TYR A 69 22.52 -23.04 19.78
N VAL A 70 22.34 -24.29 19.32
CA VAL A 70 21.03 -24.95 19.33
C VAL A 70 20.58 -25.12 20.78
N ASP A 71 21.43 -25.69 21.63
CA ASP A 71 21.14 -25.93 23.05
C ASP A 71 20.81 -24.60 23.78
N LEU A 72 21.60 -23.54 23.54
CA LEU A 72 21.33 -22.20 24.06
C LEU A 72 19.97 -21.65 23.60
N SER A 73 19.58 -21.92 22.35
CA SER A 73 18.29 -21.47 21.81
C SER A 73 17.10 -22.26 22.37
N GLU A 74 17.32 -23.52 22.75
CA GLU A 74 16.32 -24.35 23.43
C GLU A 74 16.12 -23.87 24.88
N GLN A 75 17.20 -23.63 25.61
CA GLN A 75 17.14 -23.02 26.94
C GLN A 75 16.43 -21.66 26.94
N ASP A 76 16.70 -20.84 25.94
CA ASP A 76 15.99 -19.57 25.74
C ASP A 76 14.51 -19.77 25.40
N GLY A 77 14.19 -20.81 24.63
CA GLY A 77 12.81 -21.25 24.42
C GLY A 77 12.08 -21.48 25.74
N LEU A 78 12.68 -22.23 26.66
CA LEU A 78 12.13 -22.50 27.99
C LEU A 78 11.96 -21.22 28.83
N ARG A 79 12.95 -20.33 28.81
CA ARG A 79 12.89 -19.01 29.48
C ARG A 79 11.73 -18.18 28.94
N TYR A 80 11.61 -18.06 27.62
CA TYR A 80 10.52 -17.31 26.98
C TYR A 80 9.14 -17.92 27.30
N GLU A 81 9.02 -19.24 27.32
CA GLU A 81 7.77 -19.92 27.65
C GLU A 81 7.34 -19.65 29.09
N ARG A 82 8.28 -19.70 30.04
CA ARG A 82 8.03 -19.36 31.46
C ARG A 82 7.61 -17.91 31.62
N GLU A 83 8.39 -16.97 31.09
CA GLU A 83 8.08 -15.54 31.15
C GLU A 83 6.77 -15.19 30.46
N MET A 84 6.48 -15.82 29.31
CA MET A 84 5.22 -15.60 28.58
C MET A 84 4.02 -16.16 29.37
N LYS A 85 4.17 -17.31 30.02
CA LYS A 85 3.11 -17.88 30.88
C LYS A 85 2.78 -16.93 32.04
N GLU A 86 3.79 -16.37 32.68
CA GLU A 86 3.61 -15.39 33.75
C GLU A 86 3.00 -14.08 33.24
N TYR A 87 3.47 -13.57 32.10
CA TYR A 87 2.92 -12.38 31.46
C TYR A 87 1.43 -12.53 31.12
N LEU A 88 1.02 -13.70 30.62
CA LEU A 88 -0.39 -13.98 30.31
C LEU A 88 -1.25 -14.13 31.56
N LYS A 89 -0.69 -14.69 32.65
CA LYS A 89 -1.36 -14.73 33.95
C LYS A 89 -1.63 -13.32 34.47
N ASN A 90 -0.64 -12.43 34.35
CA ASN A 90 -0.76 -11.04 34.82
C ASN A 90 -1.52 -10.14 33.82
N ASN A 91 -1.67 -10.56 32.57
CA ASN A 91 -2.34 -9.81 31.50
C ASN A 91 -3.34 -10.70 30.74
N PRO A 92 -4.49 -11.04 31.32
CA PRO A 92 -5.47 -11.95 30.71
C PRO A 92 -6.07 -11.40 29.41
N ASN A 93 -6.09 -10.07 29.24
CA ASN A 93 -6.55 -9.40 28.02
C ASN A 93 -5.45 -9.29 26.93
N ALA A 94 -4.22 -9.76 27.18
CA ALA A 94 -3.15 -9.72 26.20
C ALA A 94 -3.40 -10.71 25.07
N THR A 95 -3.85 -10.21 23.91
CA THR A 95 -4.01 -11.03 22.72
C THR A 95 -2.65 -11.52 22.20
N ILE A 96 -2.35 -12.82 22.38
CA ILE A 96 -1.22 -13.48 21.71
C ILE A 96 -1.52 -13.46 20.21
N LYS A 97 -0.95 -12.50 19.48
CA LYS A 97 -0.90 -12.58 18.02
C LYS A 97 -0.04 -13.78 17.66
N LYS A 98 -0.67 -14.95 17.48
CA LYS A 98 0.01 -16.18 17.02
C LYS A 98 0.86 -15.79 15.80
N PRO A 99 2.13 -16.21 15.74
CA PRO A 99 2.91 -16.01 14.53
C PRO A 99 2.10 -16.59 13.39
N ARG A 100 1.83 -15.79 12.34
CA ARG A 100 1.12 -16.27 11.15
C ARG A 100 1.91 -17.48 10.64
N ARG A 101 1.42 -18.70 10.91
CA ARG A 101 1.91 -19.93 10.29
C ARG A 101 1.94 -19.64 8.79
N ASN A 102 3.12 -19.64 8.19
CA ASN A 102 3.22 -19.60 6.74
C ASN A 102 2.75 -20.98 6.27
N SER A 103 1.43 -21.19 6.29
CA SER A 103 0.83 -22.32 5.59
C SER A 103 1.22 -22.16 4.13
N THR A 104 1.95 -23.15 3.65
CA THR A 104 2.03 -23.56 2.26
C THR A 104 0.67 -23.32 1.58
N GLY A 105 0.69 -22.74 0.37
CA GLY A 105 -0.48 -22.68 -0.50
C GLY A 105 -1.34 -21.40 -0.47
N SER A 106 -1.16 -20.59 -1.52
CA SER A 106 -2.23 -19.84 -2.21
C SER A 106 -2.73 -18.47 -1.69
N SER A 107 -3.25 -18.28 -0.47
CA SER A 107 -4.17 -17.13 -0.26
C SER A 107 -3.57 -15.77 0.17
N LYS A 108 -2.26 -15.64 0.40
CA LYS A 108 -1.62 -14.36 0.81
C LYS A 108 -0.84 -13.60 -0.28
N ARG A 109 -0.77 -14.10 -1.51
CA ARG A 109 -0.03 -13.42 -2.60
C ARG A 109 -0.73 -12.18 -3.16
N HIS A 110 -2.05 -12.02 -3.01
CA HIS A 110 -2.76 -10.91 -3.64
C HIS A 110 -2.74 -9.58 -2.88
N ASN A 111 -2.42 -9.57 -1.57
CA ASN A 111 -2.41 -8.32 -0.79
C ASN A 111 -1.00 -7.72 -0.56
N ARG A 112 0.08 -8.48 -0.82
CA ARG A 112 1.45 -7.94 -0.83
C ARG A 112 1.71 -7.02 -2.03
N SER A 113 0.99 -7.18 -3.15
CA SER A 113 1.19 -6.37 -4.36
C SER A 113 0.52 -4.98 -4.32
N ARG A 114 -0.45 -4.77 -3.43
CA ARG A 114 -1.12 -3.46 -3.24
C ARG A 114 -0.41 -2.59 -2.22
N SER A 115 0.10 -3.16 -1.13
CA SER A 115 0.88 -2.42 -0.13
C SER A 115 2.31 -2.09 -0.61
N SER A 116 2.94 -2.96 -1.40
CA SER A 116 4.29 -2.70 -1.94
C SER A 116 4.36 -1.58 -2.99
N LYS A 117 3.24 -1.22 -3.63
CA LYS A 117 3.20 -0.08 -4.56
C LYS A 117 3.41 1.26 -3.85
N LYS A 118 3.10 1.37 -2.56
CA LYS A 118 3.35 2.61 -1.79
C LYS A 118 4.76 2.69 -1.20
N SER A 119 5.47 1.55 -1.07
CA SER A 119 6.88 1.49 -0.64
C SER A 119 7.90 1.48 -1.79
N GLY A 120 7.45 1.49 -3.05
CA GLY A 120 8.32 1.71 -4.21
C GLY A 120 9.03 3.07 -4.18
N ARG A 121 8.47 4.07 -3.47
CA ARG A 121 9.10 5.38 -3.28
C ARG A 121 10.27 5.35 -2.30
N SER A 122 10.31 4.44 -1.32
CA SER A 122 11.39 4.38 -0.33
C SER A 122 12.55 3.47 -0.73
N ARG A 123 12.31 2.44 -1.57
CA ARG A 123 13.40 1.62 -2.15
C ARG A 123 14.21 2.35 -3.23
N SER A 124 13.71 3.46 -3.76
CA SER A 124 14.49 4.37 -4.61
C SER A 124 15.40 5.31 -3.81
N GLY A 125 15.36 5.26 -2.46
CA GLY A 125 15.98 6.22 -1.57
C GLY A 125 17.50 6.22 -1.50
N ASN A 126 18.20 5.42 -2.31
CA ASN A 126 19.66 5.43 -2.34
C ASN A 126 20.26 5.06 -3.71
N LYS A 127 19.54 5.33 -4.81
CA LYS A 127 20.27 5.51 -6.07
C LYS A 127 21.07 6.80 -5.89
N LYS A 128 22.41 6.69 -5.83
CA LYS A 128 23.30 7.85 -5.87
C LYS A 128 22.81 8.70 -7.03
N LYS A 129 22.24 9.87 -6.73
CA LYS A 129 21.85 10.81 -7.79
C LYS A 129 23.17 11.17 -8.49
N ASP A 130 23.19 11.11 -9.82
CA ASP A 130 24.39 11.41 -10.59
C ASP A 130 24.94 12.77 -10.12
N PRO A 131 26.18 12.86 -9.60
CA PRO A 131 26.73 14.11 -9.08
C PRO A 131 26.79 15.21 -10.13
N LYS A 132 26.94 14.83 -11.41
CA LYS A 132 26.94 15.72 -12.57
C LYS A 132 25.54 16.16 -13.02
N LYS A 133 24.46 15.63 -12.43
CA LYS A 133 23.10 16.02 -12.81
C LYS A 133 22.80 17.43 -12.33
N PRO A 134 22.39 18.35 -13.22
CA PRO A 134 22.00 19.71 -12.85
C PRO A 134 20.95 19.71 -11.73
N LYS A 135 21.15 20.61 -10.75
CA LYS A 135 20.17 20.81 -9.68
C LYS A 135 18.89 21.38 -10.28
N ALA A 136 17.74 20.94 -9.78
CA ALA A 136 16.45 21.40 -10.30
C ALA A 136 16.30 22.93 -10.22
N ARG A 137 15.59 23.51 -11.19
CA ARG A 137 15.22 24.93 -11.18
C ARG A 137 14.57 25.34 -9.86
N LYS A 138 14.96 26.49 -9.34
CA LYS A 138 14.43 27.12 -8.14
C LYS A 138 13.26 28.01 -8.55
N THR A 139 12.16 27.92 -7.78
CA THR A 139 11.02 28.85 -7.93
C THR A 139 11.32 30.17 -7.20
N ALA A 140 10.55 31.22 -7.49
CA ALA A 140 10.66 32.51 -6.81
C ALA A 140 10.63 32.36 -5.27
N TYR A 141 9.70 31.55 -4.76
CA TYR A 141 9.61 31.23 -3.34
C TYR A 141 10.86 30.52 -2.80
N ASN A 142 11.46 29.58 -3.55
CA ASN A 142 12.66 28.89 -3.09
C ASN A 142 13.86 29.83 -2.96
N ILE A 143 13.96 30.81 -3.85
CA ILE A 143 15.00 31.85 -3.82
C ILE A 143 14.75 32.78 -2.63
N PHE A 144 13.52 33.26 -2.48
CA PHE A 144 13.12 34.06 -1.31
C PHE A 144 13.37 33.34 0.02
N ASN A 145 13.02 32.06 0.09
CA ASN A 145 13.22 31.26 1.28
C ASN A 145 14.72 31.15 1.60
N ALA A 146 15.60 30.96 0.60
CA ALA A 146 17.03 30.95 0.85
C ALA A 146 17.55 32.28 1.42
N ASP A 147 17.09 33.41 0.88
CA ASP A 147 17.51 34.76 1.30
C ASP A 147 17.00 35.10 2.72
N ARG A 148 15.73 34.80 3.03
CA ARG A 148 15.10 35.16 4.32
C ARG A 148 15.28 34.13 5.42
N TRP A 149 15.58 32.88 5.09
CA TRP A 149 15.69 31.82 6.09
C TRP A 149 16.73 32.14 7.17
N LEU A 150 17.92 32.59 6.78
CA LEU A 150 18.99 32.89 7.73
C LEU A 150 18.61 34.07 8.65
N SER A 151 17.95 35.09 8.08
CA SER A 151 17.43 36.23 8.86
C SER A 151 16.39 35.79 9.90
N VAL A 152 15.43 34.94 9.52
CA VAL A 152 14.39 34.46 10.45
C VAL A 152 14.96 33.48 11.47
N LYS A 153 15.93 32.64 11.08
CA LYS A 153 16.63 31.72 11.99
C LYS A 153 17.42 32.49 13.05
N ASN A 154 18.12 33.56 12.67
CA ASN A 154 18.91 34.38 13.61
C ASN A 154 18.01 35.16 14.58
N LYS A 155 16.81 35.59 14.14
CA LYS A 155 15.81 36.22 15.02
C LYS A 155 15.14 35.23 15.98
N PHE A 156 15.07 33.97 15.60
CA PHE A 156 14.43 32.91 16.40
C PHE A 156 15.32 31.66 16.52
N PRO A 157 16.48 31.76 17.20
CA PRO A 157 17.45 30.68 17.26
C PRO A 157 16.91 29.43 18.00
N ASN A 158 15.95 29.63 18.90
CA ASN A 158 15.35 28.56 19.72
C ASN A 158 14.11 27.90 19.08
N LYS A 159 13.64 28.40 17.93
CA LYS A 159 12.45 27.83 17.26
C LYS A 159 12.80 26.62 16.41
N SER A 160 11.87 25.68 16.31
CA SER A 160 12.03 24.51 15.46
C SER A 160 12.07 24.92 13.98
N PHE A 161 12.77 24.15 13.14
CA PHE A 161 12.78 24.32 11.68
C PHE A 161 11.36 24.50 11.11
N GLY A 162 10.39 23.73 11.61
CA GLY A 162 9.00 23.81 11.16
C GLY A 162 8.31 25.13 11.49
N GLU A 163 8.69 25.79 12.57
CA GLU A 163 8.14 27.08 13.00
C GLU A 163 8.79 28.22 12.22
N ILE A 164 10.11 28.20 12.05
CA ILE A 164 10.85 29.14 11.21
C ILE A 164 10.30 29.11 9.77
N SER A 165 10.03 27.91 9.24
CA SER A 165 9.42 27.75 7.91
C SER A 165 8.01 28.34 7.81
N LYS A 166 7.21 28.27 8.88
CA LYS A 166 5.89 28.92 8.91
C LYS A 166 6.03 30.44 8.87
N GLU A 167 6.97 31.00 9.61
CA GLU A 167 7.22 32.46 9.63
C GLU A 167 7.69 32.96 8.25
N VAL A 168 8.64 32.28 7.61
CA VAL A 168 9.05 32.63 6.23
C VAL A 168 7.87 32.53 5.25
N GLY A 169 6.99 31.54 5.41
CA GLY A 169 5.78 31.39 4.61
C GLY A 169 4.77 32.53 4.81
N LYS A 170 4.64 33.08 6.02
CA LYS A 170 3.82 34.27 6.30
C LYS A 170 4.42 35.50 5.61
N LEU A 171 5.73 35.70 5.73
CA LEU A 171 6.43 36.81 5.09
C LEU A 171 6.25 36.81 3.57
N TRP A 172 6.35 35.64 2.93
CA TRP A 172 6.11 35.54 1.48
C TRP A 172 4.71 35.99 1.07
N LYS A 173 3.69 35.68 1.88
CA LYS A 173 2.32 36.11 1.61
C LYS A 173 2.12 37.61 1.77
N SER A 174 2.80 38.22 2.75
CA SER A 174 2.72 39.66 3.00
C SER A 174 3.61 40.52 2.09
N LEU A 175 4.48 39.92 1.28
CA LEU A 175 5.26 40.67 0.29
C LEU A 175 4.36 41.32 -0.76
N THR A 176 4.73 42.54 -1.12
CA THR A 176 4.11 43.29 -2.22
C THR A 176 4.47 42.67 -3.57
N GLU A 177 3.68 42.96 -4.61
CA GLU A 177 3.93 42.42 -5.95
C GLU A 177 5.29 42.87 -6.50
N LYS A 178 5.69 44.13 -6.26
CA LYS A 178 7.00 44.65 -6.66
C LYS A 178 8.17 43.86 -6.05
N GLU A 179 8.04 43.45 -4.79
CA GLU A 179 9.06 42.65 -4.12
C GLU A 179 9.05 41.20 -4.60
N LYS A 180 7.87 40.62 -4.87
CA LYS A 180 7.73 39.30 -5.47
C LYS A 180 8.32 39.26 -6.87
N GLU A 181 8.17 40.33 -7.65
CA GLU A 181 8.69 40.44 -9.01
C GLU A 181 10.21 40.31 -9.08
N LYS A 182 10.93 40.88 -8.10
CA LYS A 182 12.38 40.66 -7.94
C LYS A 182 12.73 39.16 -7.85
N TYR A 183 11.92 38.37 -7.14
CA TYR A 183 12.15 36.92 -7.01
C TYR A 183 11.63 36.13 -8.23
N ASN A 184 10.57 36.60 -8.89
CA ASN A 184 10.07 36.04 -10.14
C ASN A 184 11.15 36.12 -11.23
N ARG A 185 11.75 37.30 -11.41
CA ARG A 185 12.87 37.51 -12.36
C ARG A 185 14.04 36.58 -12.07
N LYS A 186 14.51 36.51 -10.82
CA LYS A 186 15.57 35.57 -10.41
C LYS A 186 15.21 34.11 -10.67
N SER A 187 13.93 33.73 -10.59
CA SER A 187 13.49 32.37 -10.85
C SER A 187 13.42 32.02 -12.34
N GLU A 188 13.11 33.00 -13.19
CA GLU A 188 13.20 32.84 -14.64
C GLU A 188 14.66 32.74 -15.11
N GLU A 189 15.57 33.53 -14.53
CA GLU A 189 17.01 33.37 -14.75
C GLU A 189 17.48 31.95 -14.34
N ASP A 190 17.04 31.44 -13.19
CA ASP A 190 17.39 30.09 -12.73
C ASP A 190 16.80 28.98 -13.61
N LYS A 191 15.63 29.22 -14.19
CA LYS A 191 15.00 28.33 -15.19
C LYS A 191 15.84 28.29 -16.47
N ILE A 192 16.30 29.44 -16.98
CA ILE A 192 17.20 29.49 -18.14
C ILE A 192 18.51 28.76 -17.84
N ARG A 193 19.09 29.01 -16.67
CA ARG A 193 20.31 28.34 -16.17
C ARG A 193 20.12 26.82 -16.13
N PHE A 194 19.04 26.34 -15.53
CA PHE A 194 18.71 24.93 -15.47
C PHE A 194 18.50 24.32 -16.86
N GLU A 195 17.84 25.01 -17.78
CA GLU A 195 17.63 24.52 -19.15
C GLU A 195 18.94 24.40 -19.92
N LYS A 196 19.84 25.39 -19.82
CA LYS A 196 21.18 25.33 -20.42
C LYS A 196 22.00 24.17 -19.86
N GLU A 197 22.09 24.05 -18.53
CA GLU A 197 22.79 22.94 -17.86
C GLU A 197 22.19 21.58 -18.23
N MET A 198 20.86 21.48 -18.29
CA MET A 198 20.17 20.23 -18.65
C MET A 198 20.37 19.85 -20.11
N LYS A 199 20.50 20.82 -21.03
CA LYS A 199 20.84 20.56 -22.43
C LYS A 199 22.24 19.96 -22.55
N VAL A 200 23.22 20.56 -21.87
CA VAL A 200 24.61 20.03 -21.81
C VAL A 200 24.62 18.63 -21.19
N TYR A 201 23.97 18.45 -20.03
CA TYR A 201 23.91 17.16 -19.36
C TYR A 201 23.27 16.06 -20.21
N LYS A 202 22.18 16.38 -20.93
CA LYS A 202 21.54 15.45 -21.86
C LYS A 202 22.45 15.10 -23.04
N LYS A 203 23.19 16.07 -23.58
CA LYS A 203 24.15 15.86 -24.67
C LYS A 203 25.30 14.95 -24.22
N GLU A 204 25.89 15.22 -23.06
CA GLU A 204 26.98 14.41 -22.49
C GLU A 204 26.53 13.01 -22.04
N ASN A 205 25.26 12.84 -21.67
CA ASN A 205 24.69 11.56 -21.23
C ASN A 205 23.72 10.98 -22.27
N ARG A 206 23.96 11.24 -23.57
CA ARG A 206 23.07 10.84 -24.67
C ARG A 206 22.75 9.35 -24.63
N ASP A 207 23.76 8.50 -24.40
CA ASP A 207 23.58 7.04 -24.38
C ASP A 207 22.70 6.56 -23.22
N LYS A 208 22.82 7.20 -22.04
CA LYS A 208 21.94 6.92 -20.90
C LYS A 208 20.51 7.38 -21.17
N PHE A 209 20.34 8.54 -21.80
CA PHE A 209 19.00 9.10 -22.07
C PHE A 209 18.26 8.32 -23.16
N ASN A 210 18.97 7.92 -24.22
CA ASN A 210 18.44 7.04 -25.27
C ASN A 210 18.06 5.66 -24.72
N SER A 211 18.91 5.07 -23.87
CA SER A 211 18.63 3.79 -23.19
C SER A 211 17.40 3.87 -22.27
N ASP A 212 17.23 4.97 -21.53
CA ASP A 212 16.07 5.18 -20.67
C ASP A 212 14.76 5.31 -21.46
N ASP A 213 14.78 5.98 -22.62
CA ASP A 213 13.60 6.14 -23.47
C ASP A 213 13.26 4.85 -24.23
N GLU A 214 14.26 4.13 -24.73
CA GLU A 214 14.06 2.79 -25.30
C GLU A 214 13.52 1.81 -24.26
N TRP A 215 14.07 1.82 -23.04
CA TRP A 215 13.60 0.99 -21.94
C TRP A 215 12.15 1.33 -21.54
N LYS A 216 11.77 2.61 -21.55
CA LYS A 216 10.38 3.04 -21.30
C LYS A 216 9.45 2.52 -22.40
N GLU A 217 9.83 2.63 -23.67
CA GLU A 217 9.02 2.13 -24.79
C GLU A 217 8.89 0.60 -24.77
N LYS A 218 10.00 -0.13 -24.58
CA LYS A 218 10.00 -1.59 -24.41
C LYS A 218 9.14 -2.02 -23.23
N SER A 219 9.15 -1.25 -22.14
CA SER A 219 8.29 -1.48 -20.97
C SER A 219 6.81 -1.20 -21.24
N LYS A 220 6.47 -0.18 -22.03
CA LYS A 220 5.09 0.10 -22.47
C LYS A 220 4.59 -1.02 -23.39
N SER A 221 5.39 -1.43 -24.37
CA SER A 221 5.10 -2.53 -25.29
C SER A 221 4.86 -3.86 -24.54
N ARG A 222 5.76 -4.23 -23.61
CA ARG A 222 5.58 -5.43 -22.74
C ARG A 222 4.29 -5.38 -21.92
N LYS A 223 3.93 -4.21 -21.38
CA LYS A 223 2.66 -4.03 -20.65
C LYS A 223 1.45 -4.15 -21.57
N LYS A 224 1.52 -3.63 -22.80
CA LYS A 224 0.46 -3.73 -23.82
C LYS A 224 0.26 -5.19 -24.24
N SER A 225 1.34 -5.91 -24.56
CA SER A 225 1.30 -7.35 -24.87
C SER A 225 0.71 -8.18 -23.71
N ARG A 226 1.16 -7.94 -22.47
CA ARG A 226 0.62 -8.64 -21.30
C ARG A 226 -0.86 -8.36 -21.05
N ARG A 227 -1.36 -7.16 -21.39
CA ARG A 227 -2.79 -6.83 -21.34
C ARG A 227 -3.59 -7.62 -22.38
N HIS A 228 -3.07 -7.73 -23.62
CA HIS A 228 -3.71 -8.51 -24.68
C HIS A 228 -3.77 -10.00 -24.33
N SER A 229 -2.65 -10.59 -23.89
CA SER A 229 -2.61 -12.00 -23.46
C SER A 229 -3.58 -12.29 -22.30
N ASN A 230 -3.63 -11.42 -21.28
CA ASN A 230 -4.59 -11.57 -20.18
C ASN A 230 -6.04 -11.40 -20.62
N LYS A 231 -6.32 -10.55 -21.61
CA LYS A 231 -7.66 -10.39 -22.20
C LYS A 231 -8.06 -11.69 -22.90
N HIS A 232 -7.18 -12.23 -23.76
CA HIS A 232 -7.42 -13.50 -24.44
C HIS A 232 -7.65 -14.65 -23.47
N GLN A 233 -6.85 -14.78 -22.40
CA GLN A 233 -7.07 -15.81 -21.37
C GLN A 233 -8.42 -15.65 -20.65
N ARG A 234 -8.87 -14.41 -20.40
CA ARG A 234 -10.18 -14.14 -19.79
C ARG A 234 -11.33 -14.52 -20.73
N ASP A 235 -11.20 -14.21 -22.01
CA ASP A 235 -12.21 -14.48 -23.02
C ASP A 235 -12.32 -16.00 -23.28
N SER A 236 -11.20 -16.72 -23.38
CA SER A 236 -11.20 -18.19 -23.46
C SER A 236 -11.81 -18.84 -22.21
N ARG A 237 -11.56 -18.30 -21.01
CA ARG A 237 -12.22 -18.78 -19.77
C ARG A 237 -13.71 -18.49 -19.76
N ARG A 238 -14.15 -17.33 -20.26
CA ARG A 238 -15.58 -17.00 -20.45
C ARG A 238 -16.23 -17.97 -21.44
N HIS A 239 -15.58 -18.26 -22.56
CA HIS A 239 -16.06 -19.20 -23.57
C HIS A 239 -16.24 -20.62 -23.02
N ARG A 240 -15.22 -21.15 -22.31
CA ARG A 240 -15.32 -22.47 -21.63
C ARG A 240 -16.44 -22.51 -20.58
N ARG A 241 -16.64 -21.43 -19.82
CA ARG A 241 -17.75 -21.33 -18.84
C ARG A 241 -19.12 -21.33 -19.53
N ARG A 242 -19.27 -20.68 -20.67
CA ARG A 242 -20.51 -20.69 -21.48
C ARG A 242 -20.81 -22.10 -22.01
N HIS A 243 -19.82 -22.81 -22.58
CA HIS A 243 -20.01 -24.19 -23.03
C HIS A 243 -20.38 -25.16 -21.90
N ARG A 244 -19.77 -25.04 -20.71
CA ARG A 244 -20.15 -25.85 -19.54
C ARG A 244 -21.60 -25.61 -19.10
N ARG A 245 -22.10 -24.38 -19.17
CA ARG A 245 -23.51 -24.05 -18.85
C ARG A 245 -24.49 -24.58 -19.90
N GLY A 246 -24.11 -24.63 -21.18
CA GLY A 246 -24.93 -25.20 -22.25
C GLY A 246 -25.10 -26.72 -22.14
N LYS A 247 -24.05 -27.46 -21.76
CA LYS A 247 -24.13 -28.93 -21.57
C LYS A 247 -24.96 -29.35 -20.34
N GLY A 248 -25.10 -28.47 -19.33
CA GLY A 248 -25.91 -28.74 -18.13
C GLY A 248 -27.42 -28.60 -18.35
N ARG A 249 -27.86 -27.82 -19.35
CA ARG A 249 -29.30 -27.67 -19.66
C ARG A 249 -29.87 -28.84 -20.47
N ARG A 250 -29.06 -29.48 -21.32
CA ARG A 250 -29.49 -30.66 -22.12
C ARG A 250 -29.66 -31.95 -21.31
N ARG A 251 -29.17 -32.02 -20.07
CA ARG A 251 -29.32 -33.21 -19.20
C ARG A 251 -30.56 -33.18 -18.30
N ARG A 252 -31.32 -32.08 -18.25
CA ARG A 252 -32.53 -31.96 -17.40
C ARG A 252 -33.84 -32.25 -18.11
N SER A 253 -33.83 -32.58 -19.40
CA SER A 253 -35.02 -32.88 -20.18
C SER A 253 -35.18 -34.38 -20.51
N ARG A 254 -34.57 -35.27 -19.72
CA ARG A 254 -34.70 -36.73 -19.82
C ARG A 254 -34.73 -37.36 -18.42
N SER A 255 -35.81 -37.14 -17.67
CA SER A 255 -36.31 -38.04 -16.62
C SER A 255 -37.55 -37.44 -15.96
N SER A 256 -38.73 -37.76 -16.48
CA SER A 256 -39.98 -37.75 -15.73
C SER A 256 -40.99 -38.60 -16.49
N ASP A 257 -40.82 -39.91 -16.38
CA ASP A 257 -41.88 -40.88 -16.57
C ASP A 257 -41.73 -41.95 -15.49
N THR A 258 -42.85 -42.53 -15.06
CA THR A 258 -43.08 -43.50 -13.98
C THR A 258 -43.35 -42.90 -12.58
N SER A 259 -44.63 -42.65 -12.30
CA SER A 259 -45.21 -42.74 -10.96
C SER A 259 -46.42 -43.66 -11.04
N SER A 260 -46.30 -44.79 -10.35
CA SER A 260 -47.19 -45.94 -10.34
C SER A 260 -48.47 -45.71 -9.54
N SER A 261 -49.53 -46.35 -10.03
CA SER A 261 -50.84 -46.59 -9.44
C SER A 261 -50.79 -47.20 -8.02
N TYR A 262 -51.66 -46.71 -7.12
CA TYR A 262 -52.36 -47.55 -6.15
C TYR A 262 -53.76 -46.98 -5.88
N SER A 263 -54.75 -47.86 -5.92
CA SER A 263 -56.19 -47.59 -5.94
C SER A 263 -56.82 -47.82 -4.56
N SER A 264 -57.77 -46.95 -4.19
CA SER A 264 -59.08 -47.17 -3.53
C SER A 264 -59.17 -48.19 -2.37
N THR A 265 -59.68 -47.84 -1.19
CA THR A 265 -61.10 -47.57 -0.91
C THR A 265 -61.26 -47.12 0.56
N TYR A 266 -62.13 -46.16 0.86
CA TYR A 266 -63.33 -46.30 1.72
C TYR A 266 -63.92 -44.92 2.08
N SER A 267 -65.22 -44.78 1.87
CA SER A 267 -66.08 -43.61 2.06
C SER A 267 -66.40 -43.31 3.53
N SER A 268 -66.59 -42.03 3.89
CA SER A 268 -67.92 -41.41 4.04
C SER A 268 -67.85 -39.98 4.63
N ASP A 269 -68.54 -39.09 3.94
CA ASP A 269 -69.43 -38.01 4.41
C ASP A 269 -68.99 -37.06 5.53
N PHE A 270 -68.81 -35.78 5.16
CA PHE A 270 -69.58 -34.71 5.82
C PHE A 270 -69.79 -33.48 4.92
N THR A 271 -70.96 -32.91 5.08
CA THR A 271 -71.76 -32.01 4.25
C THR A 271 -71.24 -30.58 4.01
N SER A 272 -71.45 -30.12 2.77
CA SER A 272 -72.01 -28.84 2.31
C SER A 272 -71.78 -27.55 3.12
N SER A 273 -71.26 -26.50 2.47
CA SER A 273 -72.10 -25.38 2.04
C SER A 273 -71.35 -24.40 1.13
N SER A 274 -72.02 -24.03 0.06
CA SER A 274 -71.68 -23.11 -1.01
C SER A 274 -71.61 -21.65 -0.57
N TYR A 275 -70.67 -20.87 -1.12
CA TYR A 275 -70.96 -19.48 -1.47
C TYR A 275 -70.20 -19.04 -2.72
N THR A 276 -70.89 -18.19 -3.46
CA THR A 276 -70.77 -17.94 -4.88
C THR A 276 -69.96 -16.68 -5.19
N SER A 277 -69.56 -16.61 -6.46
CA SER A 277 -69.51 -15.40 -7.28
C SER A 277 -68.27 -14.49 -7.27
N SER A 278 -67.68 -14.47 -8.48
CA SER A 278 -67.45 -13.25 -9.27
C SER A 278 -66.19 -12.42 -9.03
N ARG A 279 -65.14 -12.85 -9.73
CA ARG A 279 -64.38 -12.08 -10.74
C ARG A 279 -64.91 -10.65 -11.02
N SER A 280 -64.09 -9.65 -10.72
CA SER A 280 -64.06 -8.39 -11.49
C SER A 280 -62.67 -7.75 -11.44
N SER A 281 -62.17 -7.42 -12.61
CA SER A 281 -60.91 -6.78 -12.92
C SER A 281 -60.90 -5.32 -12.46
N PHE A 282 -59.77 -4.80 -11.96
CA PHE A 282 -59.54 -3.36 -12.07
C PHE A 282 -58.05 -3.03 -12.24
N SER A 283 -57.73 -2.54 -13.44
CA SER A 283 -56.53 -1.81 -13.79
C SER A 283 -56.55 -0.41 -13.16
N GLY A 284 -55.43 0.06 -12.64
CA GLY A 284 -55.29 1.44 -12.15
C GLY A 284 -53.90 2.01 -12.40
N SER A 285 -53.74 2.61 -13.57
CA SER A 285 -52.66 3.54 -13.91
C SER A 285 -52.90 4.89 -13.21
N GLN A 286 -51.87 5.53 -12.66
CA GLN A 286 -51.87 6.98 -12.50
C GLN A 286 -50.50 7.60 -12.81
N SER A 287 -50.56 8.42 -13.85
CA SER A 287 -49.62 9.45 -14.31
C SER A 287 -49.75 10.71 -13.46
N TRP A 288 -48.64 11.39 -13.17
CA TRP A 288 -48.65 12.78 -12.71
C TRP A 288 -48.05 13.69 -13.79
N SER A 289 -48.87 14.66 -14.18
CA SER A 289 -48.62 15.66 -15.21
C SER A 289 -48.08 16.95 -14.61
N SER A 290 -47.24 17.61 -15.41
CA SER A 290 -46.71 18.96 -15.21
C SER A 290 -47.80 20.04 -15.17
N SER A 291 -47.52 21.12 -14.44
CA SER A 291 -48.11 22.44 -14.70
C SER A 291 -47.05 23.49 -14.44
N GLY A 292 -46.74 24.28 -15.46
CA GLY A 292 -46.03 25.55 -15.32
C GLY A 292 -47.01 26.70 -15.14
N SER A 293 -46.54 27.79 -14.54
CA SER A 293 -47.12 29.11 -14.70
C SER A 293 -46.05 30.18 -14.60
N SER A 294 -46.30 31.25 -15.34
CA SER A 294 -45.38 32.23 -15.88
C SER A 294 -45.56 33.59 -15.19
N SER A 295 -44.54 34.46 -15.40
CA SER A 295 -44.61 35.93 -15.48
C SER A 295 -44.58 36.74 -14.17
N GLN A 296 -43.58 37.62 -13.98
CA GLN A 296 -43.54 39.03 -14.40
C GLN A 296 -42.34 39.79 -13.80
N SER A 297 -41.95 40.83 -14.53
CA SER A 297 -40.88 41.85 -14.36
C SER A 297 -41.10 42.85 -13.22
N TYR A 298 -40.03 43.49 -12.72
CA TYR A 298 -39.98 44.94 -12.45
C TYR A 298 -38.53 45.47 -12.35
N SER A 299 -38.30 46.67 -12.89
CA SER A 299 -37.07 47.48 -12.88
C SER A 299 -37.10 48.56 -11.78
N SER A 300 -35.92 49.14 -11.50
CA SER A 300 -35.61 50.43 -10.83
C SER A 300 -35.83 50.48 -9.31
N ASP A 301 -35.02 51.16 -8.48
CA ASP A 301 -34.08 52.28 -8.66
C ASP A 301 -32.61 51.97 -8.32
#